data_AF-A0AAW1RIW3-F1
#
_entry.id   AF-A0AAW1RIW3-F1
#
_cell.length_a   1.000
_cell.length_b   1.000
_cell.length_c   1.000
_cell.angle_alpha   90.00
_cell.angle_beta   90.00
_cell.angle_gamma   90.00
#
_symmetry.space_group_name_H-M   'P 1'
#
loop_
_entity.id
_entity.type
_entity.pdbx_description
1 polymer ?
#
loop_
_entity_poly.entity_id
_entity_poly.type
_entity_poly.pdbx_seq_one_letter_code
_entity_poly.pdbx_strand_id
1 'polypeptide(L)'
;MADPRTFGVLKLFKDCLRLADYVGSQGGNQEVLKQQVRVQFRRHAGETDPQKIEEHKEAALRGLSNYMMHEAQRMAKAQQAKKD
;
A
#
# COMPACT_ATOMS: atom_id res chain seq x y z
N MET A 1 -20.21 -16.87 -7.78
CA MET A 1 -19.55 -17.19 -6.50
C MET A 1 -18.31 -16.31 -6.41
N ALA A 2 -18.27 -15.33 -5.51
CA ALA A 2 -17.08 -14.49 -5.33
C ALA A 2 -16.13 -15.21 -4.38
N ASP A 3 -14.92 -15.53 -4.85
CA ASP A 3 -13.93 -16.24 -4.06
C ASP A 3 -13.39 -15.33 -2.93
N PRO A 4 -13.29 -15.82 -1.68
CA PRO A 4 -12.88 -14.99 -0.53
C PRO A 4 -11.40 -14.55 -0.58
N ARG A 5 -10.60 -15.07 -1.52
CA ARG A 5 -9.21 -14.67 -1.78
C ARG A 5 -9.13 -13.60 -2.86
N THR A 6 -10.23 -13.35 -3.60
CA THR A 6 -10.32 -12.23 -4.55
C THR A 6 -10.63 -10.94 -3.79
N PHE A 7 -9.62 -10.40 -3.11
CA PHE A 7 -9.68 -9.01 -2.67
C PHE A 7 -9.85 -8.13 -3.91
N GLY A 8 -10.95 -7.37 -3.99
CA GLY A 8 -11.23 -6.55 -5.15
C GLY A 8 -10.11 -5.54 -5.39
N VAL A 9 -9.66 -5.39 -6.64
CA VAL A 9 -8.61 -4.44 -7.04
C VAL A 9 -8.92 -3.02 -6.54
N LEU A 10 -10.20 -2.66 -6.52
CA LEU A 10 -10.71 -1.40 -5.97
C LEU A 10 -10.44 -1.22 -4.47
N LYS A 11 -10.54 -2.30 -3.69
CA LYS A 11 -10.27 -2.24 -2.25
C LYS A 11 -8.77 -2.11 -2.01
N LEU A 12 -7.94 -2.85 -2.77
CA LEU A 12 -6.48 -2.75 -2.71
C LEU A 12 -6.01 -1.33 -3.06
N PHE A 13 -6.58 -0.75 -4.12
CA PHE A 13 -6.32 0.63 -4.52
C PHE A 13 -6.65 1.63 -3.40
N LYS A 14 -7.83 1.50 -2.77
CA LYS A 14 -8.23 2.35 -1.65
C LYS A 14 -7.30 2.22 -0.44
N ASP A 15 -6.89 0.99 -0.11
CA ASP A 15 -5.96 0.76 0.99
C ASP A 15 -4.57 1.34 0.70
N CYS A 16 -4.05 1.22 -0.53
CA CYS A 16 -2.83 1.92 -0.96
C CYS A 16 -2.94 3.45 -0.86
N LEU A 17 -4.09 4.03 -1.23
CA LEU A 17 -4.30 5.47 -1.12
C LEU A 17 -4.38 5.94 0.33
N ARG A 18 -5.04 5.19 1.21
CA ARG A 18 -5.07 5.51 2.65
C ARG A 18 -3.69 5.45 3.26
N LEU A 19 -2.90 4.45 2.87
CA LEU A 19 -1.55 4.36 3.36
C LEU A 19 -0.72 5.56 2.88
N ALA A 20 -0.74 5.84 1.58
CA ALA A 20 -0.04 7.00 1.01
C ALA A 20 -0.45 8.35 1.65
N ASP A 21 -1.74 8.49 2.00
CA ASP A 21 -2.26 9.63 2.76
C ASP A 21 -1.58 9.74 4.13
N TYR A 22 -1.63 8.65 4.91
CA TYR A 22 -1.04 8.59 6.24
C TYR A 22 0.48 8.83 6.22
N VAL A 23 1.20 8.13 5.34
CA VAL A 23 2.65 8.26 5.18
C VAL A 23 3.01 9.70 4.85
N GLY A 24 2.31 10.27 3.86
CA GLY A 24 2.67 11.57 3.33
C GLY A 24 2.24 12.74 4.21
N SER A 25 1.24 12.54 5.07
CA SER A 25 0.91 13.49 6.14
C SER A 25 2.06 13.64 7.15
N GLN A 26 2.86 12.59 7.37
CA GLN A 26 4.03 12.65 8.27
C GLN A 26 5.24 13.35 7.61
N GLY A 27 5.37 13.30 6.28
CA GLY A 27 6.54 13.78 5.53
C GLY A 27 6.29 15.00 4.63
N GLY A 28 5.07 15.53 4.58
CA GLY A 28 4.68 16.64 3.70
C GLY A 28 4.61 16.28 2.20
N ASN A 29 4.72 15.00 1.85
CA ASN A 29 4.79 14.49 0.46
C ASN A 29 3.56 13.67 0.06
N GLN A 30 2.43 13.93 0.70
CA GLN A 30 1.16 13.20 0.50
C GLN A 30 0.71 13.11 -0.96
N GLU A 31 0.68 14.23 -1.66
CA GLU A 31 0.20 14.26 -3.04
C GLU A 31 1.11 13.46 -3.97
N VAL A 32 2.41 13.49 -3.73
CA VAL A 32 3.41 12.74 -4.50
C VAL A 32 3.19 11.23 -4.32
N LEU A 33 3.02 10.76 -3.09
CA LEU A 33 2.79 9.34 -2.81
C LEU A 33 1.45 8.86 -3.40
N LYS A 34 0.37 9.65 -3.24
CA LYS A 34 -0.92 9.35 -3.87
C LYS A 34 -0.83 9.32 -5.39
N GLN A 35 -0.09 10.26 -6.00
CA GLN A 35 0.17 10.26 -7.45
C GLN A 35 0.86 8.98 -7.89
N GLN A 36 1.91 8.54 -7.20
CA GLN A 36 2.64 7.31 -7.55
C GLN A 36 1.73 6.09 -7.52
N VAL A 37 0.88 5.94 -6.49
CA VAL A 37 -0.13 4.87 -6.43
C VAL A 37 -1.07 4.94 -7.63
N ARG A 38 -1.59 6.13 -7.97
CA ARG A 38 -2.51 6.32 -9.11
C ARG A 38 -1.85 5.99 -10.44
N VAL A 39 -0.60 6.42 -10.64
CA VAL A 39 0.18 6.16 -11.86
C VAL A 39 0.39 4.65 -12.03
N GLN A 40 0.77 3.96 -10.95
CA GLN A 40 1.03 2.52 -11.03
C GLN A 40 -0.23 1.72 -11.36
N PHE A 41 -1.36 2.02 -10.70
CA PHE A 41 -2.63 1.37 -11.02
C PHE A 41 -3.12 1.72 -12.43
N ARG A 42 -2.93 2.97 -12.90
CA ARG A 42 -3.29 3.37 -14.26
C ARG A 42 -2.43 2.66 -15.31
N ARG A 43 -1.13 2.50 -15.07
CA ARG A 43 -0.19 1.83 -15.99
C ARG A 43 -0.61 0.39 -16.27
N HIS A 44 -1.14 -0.30 -15.26
CA HIS A 44 -1.57 -1.69 -15.36
C HIS A 44 -3.09 -1.87 -15.49
N ALA A 45 -3.85 -0.78 -15.69
CA ALA A 45 -5.32 -0.84 -15.77
C ALA A 45 -5.85 -1.57 -17.01
N GLY A 46 -5.05 -1.67 -18.06
CA GLY A 46 -5.37 -2.41 -19.29
C GLY A 46 -4.88 -3.86 -19.30
N GLU A 47 -4.24 -4.35 -18.23
CA GLU A 47 -3.81 -5.74 -18.19
C GLU A 47 -5.03 -6.67 -18.11
N THR A 48 -5.08 -7.62 -19.03
CA THR A 48 -6.13 -8.66 -19.11
C THR A 48 -5.63 -10.03 -18.68
N ASP A 49 -4.31 -10.19 -18.51
CA ASP A 49 -3.68 -11.44 -18.13
C ASP A 49 -3.88 -11.70 -16.62
N PRO A 50 -4.50 -12.83 -16.23
CA PRO A 50 -4.83 -13.10 -14.84
C PRO A 50 -3.59 -13.28 -13.95
N GLN A 51 -2.52 -13.92 -14.47
CA GLN A 51 -1.28 -14.11 -13.71
C GLN A 51 -0.61 -12.78 -13.41
N LYS A 52 -0.47 -11.90 -14.40
CA LYS A 52 0.11 -10.58 -14.18
C LYS A 52 -0.71 -9.72 -13.23
N ILE A 53 -2.04 -9.81 -13.30
CA ILE A 53 -2.92 -9.10 -12.35
C ILE A 53 -2.65 -9.58 -10.93
N GLU A 54 -2.49 -10.89 -10.71
CA GLU A 54 -2.12 -11.45 -9.41
C GLU A 54 -0.73 -10.99 -8.97
N GLU A 55 0.29 -11.04 -9.82
CA GLU A 55 1.63 -10.54 -9.51
C GLU A 55 1.61 -9.06 -9.11
N HIS A 56 0.84 -8.22 -9.82
CA HIS A 56 0.68 -6.81 -9.47
C HIS A 56 -0.03 -6.60 -8.13
N LYS A 57 -1.04 -7.41 -7.82
CA LYS A 57 -1.70 -7.39 -6.51
C LYS A 57 -0.74 -7.79 -5.40
N GLU A 58 0.02 -8.87 -5.59
CA GLU A 58 1.01 -9.35 -4.62
C GLU A 58 2.12 -8.32 -4.39
N ALA A 59 2.61 -7.67 -5.45
CA ALA A 59 3.59 -6.60 -5.35
C ALA A 59 3.05 -5.41 -4.53
N ALA A 60 1.82 -4.99 -4.77
CA ALA A 60 1.17 -3.90 -4.01
C ALA A 60 0.94 -4.30 -2.54
N LEU A 61 0.47 -5.53 -2.27
CA LEU A 61 0.31 -6.08 -0.93
C LEU A 61 1.64 -6.14 -0.17
N ARG A 62 2.71 -6.61 -0.82
CA ARG A 62 4.05 -6.66 -0.22
C ARG A 62 4.56 -5.26 0.09
N GLY A 63 4.29 -4.28 -0.78
CA GLY A 63 4.60 -2.87 -0.54
C GLY A 63 3.89 -2.31 0.70
N LEU A 64 2.59 -2.58 0.84
CA LEU A 64 1.81 -2.20 2.03
C LEU A 64 2.37 -2.83 3.31
N SER A 65 2.60 -4.15 3.30
CA SER A 65 3.11 -4.89 4.46
C SER A 65 4.49 -4.41 4.88
N ASN A 66 5.40 -4.16 3.94
CA ASN A 66 6.73 -3.63 4.23
C ASN A 66 6.66 -2.27 4.94
N TYR A 67 5.77 -1.39 4.49
CA TYR A 67 5.60 -0.10 5.15
C TYR A 67 5.03 -0.23 6.56
N MET A 68 3.94 -1.01 6.71
CA MET A 68 3.31 -1.26 8.01
C MET A 68 4.31 -1.82 9.03
N MET A 69 5.17 -2.75 8.60
CA MET A 69 6.21 -3.33 9.45
C MET A 69 7.27 -2.28 9.84
N HIS A 70 7.74 -1.49 8.88
CA HIS A 70 8.70 -0.42 9.14
C HIS A 70 8.14 0.62 10.12
N GLU A 71 6.86 0.99 9.96
CA GLU A 71 6.17 1.90 10.86
C GLU A 71 6.01 1.32 12.27
N ALA A 72 5.59 0.05 12.38
CA ALA A 72 5.48 -0.65 13.66
C ALA A 72 6.84 -0.70 14.40
N GLN A 73 7.93 -0.98 13.67
CA GLN A 73 9.28 -0.95 14.23
C GLN A 73 9.67 0.46 14.71
N ARG A 74 9.33 1.50 13.95
CA ARG A 74 9.58 2.90 14.33
C ARG A 74 8.83 3.26 15.62
N MET A 75 7.56 2.87 15.74
CA MET A 75 6.76 3.10 16.95
C MET A 75 7.26 2.31 18.16
N ALA A 76 7.67 1.06 17.96
CA ALA A 76 8.23 0.23 19.03
C ALA A 76 9.50 0.87 19.59
N LYS A 77 10.42 1.32 18.72
CA LYS A 77 11.63 2.05 19.12
C LYS A 77 11.30 3.35 19.86
N ALA A 78 10.31 4.11 19.39
CA ALA A 78 9.89 5.35 20.04
C ALA A 78 9.28 5.12 21.44
N GLN A 79 8.57 3.99 21.65
CA GLN A 79 8.06 3.61 22.97
C GLN A 79 9.17 3.16 23.90
N GLN A 80 10.19 2.46 23.39
CA GLN A 80 11.34 2.02 24.17
C GLN A 80 12.19 3.21 24.64
N ALA A 81 12.42 4.21 23.77
CA ALA A 81 13.15 5.43 24.10
C ALA A 81 12.44 6.38 25.10
N LYS A 82 11.14 6.17 25.37
CA LYS A 82 10.38 6.92 26.39
C LYS A 82 10.37 6.24 27.77
N LYS A 83 10.92 5.03 27.87
CA LYS A 83 10.93 4.22 29.09
C LYS A 83 12.28 4.26 29.82
N ASP A 84 13.32 4.73 29.14
CA ASP A 84 14.61 5.18 29.69
C ASP A 84 14.54 6.68 30.03
#